data_AF-H9FI37-F1
#
_entry.id   AF-H9FI37-F1
#
_cell.length_a   1.000
_cell.length_b   1.000
_cell.length_c   1.000
_cell.angle_alpha   90.00
_cell.angle_beta   90.00
_cell.angle_gamma   90.00
#
_symmetry.space_group_name_H-M   'P 1'
#
loop_
_entity.id
_entity.type
_entity.pdbx_description
1 polymer ?
#
loop_
_entity_poly.entity_id
_entity_poly.type
_entity_poly.pdbx_seq_one_letter_code
_entity_poly.pdbx_strand_id
1 'polypeptide(L)'
;KMFLYLSDLSRKDRRIVSKKYKIYFWNIITIAVFYALPVIQLVITYQTVVNVTGNQDICYYNFLCAHPLGVLSAFNNILSNLGHVLLGFLFLLIVLCRDILHRRALEAKDLFATEYGIPKHFGLFYAMGIALMMEGVLSACYHVCPNYSNFQFDTSFMYMIAGLCMLKLYQTRHPDINASAYSAYASFAVVIMVTVLGVVFGKNDVWFWVIFSAIHVLASLALST
;
A
#
# COMPACT_ATOMS: atom_id res chain seq x y z
N LYS A 1 -36.22 10.08 18.94
CA LYS A 1 -35.34 9.90 20.13
C LYS A 1 -35.09 11.28 20.71
N MET A 2 -35.27 11.48 22.03
CA MET A 2 -35.25 12.81 22.70
C MET A 2 -33.87 13.17 23.30
N PHE A 3 -32.89 12.26 23.20
CA PHE A 3 -31.52 12.46 23.65
C PHE A 3 -30.55 12.13 22.50
N LEU A 4 -29.60 13.01 22.24
CA LEU A 4 -28.54 12.87 21.24
C LEU A 4 -27.30 12.28 21.93
N TYR A 5 -26.88 11.07 21.55
CA TYR A 5 -25.67 10.46 22.10
C TYR A 5 -24.45 10.78 21.22
N LEU A 6 -23.25 10.79 21.81
CA LEU A 6 -21.99 10.99 21.06
C LEU A 6 -21.85 9.97 19.91
N SER A 7 -22.36 8.75 20.12
CA SER A 7 -22.45 7.71 19.09
C SER A 7 -23.31 8.13 17.91
N ASP A 8 -24.38 8.90 18.12
CA ASP A 8 -25.28 9.36 17.06
C ASP A 8 -24.64 10.45 16.20
N LEU A 9 -23.77 11.28 16.78
CA LEU A 9 -22.95 12.28 16.07
C LEU A 9 -21.83 11.66 15.22
N SER A 10 -21.22 10.56 15.70
CA SER A 10 -20.19 9.81 14.96
C SER A 10 -20.76 8.95 13.82
N ARG A 11 -22.08 8.70 13.83
CA ARG A 11 -22.76 7.78 12.91
C ARG A 11 -23.25 8.50 11.66
N LYS A 12 -22.44 8.43 10.59
CA LYS A 12 -22.86 8.79 9.23
C LYS A 12 -23.67 7.64 8.59
N ASP A 13 -24.57 7.99 7.66
CA ASP A 13 -25.39 7.00 6.96
C ASP A 13 -24.51 5.92 6.29
N ARG A 14 -24.76 4.67 6.65
CA ARG A 14 -24.04 3.48 6.20
C ARG A 14 -23.96 3.38 4.67
N ARG A 15 -24.98 3.84 3.94
CA ARG A 15 -24.99 3.82 2.47
C ARG A 15 -23.95 4.79 1.89
N ILE A 16 -23.85 5.97 2.48
CA ILE A 16 -22.89 7.02 2.08
C ILE A 16 -21.47 6.56 2.40
N VAL A 17 -21.29 6.04 3.62
CA VAL A 17 -20.07 5.41 4.12
C VAL A 17 -19.63 4.32 3.14
N SER A 18 -20.43 3.27 2.91
CA SER A 18 -20.10 2.14 2.03
C SER A 18 -19.70 2.55 0.60
N LYS A 19 -20.40 3.53 0.00
CA LYS A 19 -20.03 4.07 -1.31
C LYS A 19 -18.62 4.69 -1.29
N LYS A 20 -18.32 5.50 -0.27
CA LYS A 20 -17.00 6.15 -0.12
C LYS A 20 -15.86 5.14 0.06
N TYR A 21 -16.09 4.01 0.76
CA TYR A 21 -15.05 2.99 0.96
C TYR A 21 -14.82 2.09 -0.26
N LYS A 22 -15.84 1.87 -1.11
CA LYS A 22 -15.63 1.17 -2.39
C LYS A 22 -14.63 1.92 -3.28
N ILE A 23 -14.59 3.25 -3.19
CA ILE A 23 -13.65 4.08 -3.97
C ILE A 23 -12.21 3.79 -3.55
N TYR A 24 -11.94 3.60 -2.25
CA TYR A 24 -10.59 3.25 -1.79
C TYR A 24 -10.08 1.94 -2.42
N PHE A 25 -10.95 0.92 -2.44
CA PHE A 25 -10.67 -0.38 -3.01
C PHE A 25 -10.45 -0.33 -4.53
N TRP A 26 -11.34 0.33 -5.27
CA TRP A 26 -11.19 0.43 -6.73
C TRP A 26 -9.95 1.24 -7.12
N ASN A 27 -9.68 2.35 -6.43
CA ASN A 27 -8.51 3.18 -6.73
C ASN A 27 -7.20 2.42 -6.51
N ILE A 28 -7.04 1.65 -5.43
CA ILE A 28 -5.80 0.88 -5.21
C ILE A 28 -5.61 -0.20 -6.27
N ILE A 29 -6.69 -0.86 -6.72
CA ILE A 29 -6.62 -1.87 -7.79
C ILE A 29 -6.15 -1.21 -9.08
N THR A 30 -6.76 -0.07 -9.43
CA THR A 30 -6.35 0.70 -10.60
C THR A 30 -4.87 1.07 -10.51
N ILE A 31 -4.42 1.67 -9.40
CA ILE A 31 -3.02 2.04 -9.20
C ILE A 31 -2.10 0.81 -9.31
N ALA A 32 -2.46 -0.30 -8.66
CA ALA A 32 -1.70 -1.55 -8.70
C ALA A 32 -1.52 -2.08 -10.11
N VAL A 33 -2.58 -2.12 -10.92
CA VAL A 33 -2.50 -2.57 -12.32
C VAL A 33 -1.60 -1.64 -13.15
N PHE A 34 -1.78 -0.33 -13.05
CA PHE A 34 -0.99 0.64 -13.81
C PHE A 34 0.48 0.70 -13.38
N TYR A 35 0.81 0.30 -12.16
CA TYR A 35 2.20 0.16 -11.69
C TYR A 35 2.81 -1.21 -12.03
N ALA A 36 2.06 -2.30 -11.89
CA ALA A 36 2.55 -3.64 -12.13
C ALA A 36 2.91 -3.87 -13.60
N LEU A 37 2.06 -3.43 -14.53
CA LEU A 37 2.26 -3.61 -15.97
C LEU A 37 3.62 -3.05 -16.46
N PRO A 38 3.97 -1.77 -16.23
CA PRO A 38 5.24 -1.23 -16.69
C PRO A 38 6.44 -1.87 -15.96
N VAL A 39 6.31 -2.22 -14.68
CA VAL A 39 7.41 -2.85 -13.92
C VAL A 39 7.73 -4.24 -14.45
N ILE A 40 6.72 -5.06 -14.69
CA ILE A 40 6.89 -6.38 -15.28
C ILE A 40 7.53 -6.25 -16.67
N GLN A 41 7.03 -5.33 -17.50
CA GLN A 41 7.61 -5.07 -18.82
C GLN A 41 9.08 -4.62 -18.74
N LEU A 42 9.40 -3.73 -17.80
CA LEU A 42 10.74 -3.18 -17.60
C LEU A 42 11.72 -4.27 -17.17
N VAL A 43 11.33 -5.10 -16.22
CA VAL A 43 12.13 -6.24 -15.75
C VAL A 43 12.39 -7.24 -16.88
N ILE A 44 11.38 -7.61 -17.65
CA ILE A 44 11.54 -8.52 -18.81
C ILE A 44 12.52 -7.93 -19.82
N THR A 45 12.40 -6.63 -20.10
CA THR A 45 13.27 -5.91 -21.03
C THR A 45 14.72 -5.92 -20.55
N TYR A 46 14.97 -5.53 -19.30
CA TYR A 46 16.33 -5.53 -18.75
C TYR A 46 16.94 -6.92 -18.63
N GLN A 47 16.16 -7.94 -18.23
CA GLN A 47 16.63 -9.33 -18.23
C GLN A 47 17.05 -9.77 -19.64
N THR A 48 16.28 -9.41 -20.66
CA THR A 48 16.61 -9.73 -22.05
C THR A 48 17.91 -9.04 -22.48
N VAL A 49 18.07 -7.74 -22.17
CA VAL A 49 19.28 -6.99 -22.52
C VAL A 49 20.50 -7.55 -21.80
N VAL A 50 20.41 -7.89 -20.50
CA VAL A 50 21.51 -8.51 -19.75
C VAL A 50 21.91 -9.84 -20.37
N ASN A 51 20.94 -10.69 -20.74
CA ASN A 51 21.22 -12.00 -21.31
C ASN A 51 21.86 -11.92 -22.72
N VAL A 52 21.43 -10.96 -23.54
CA VAL A 52 21.97 -10.78 -24.90
C VAL A 52 23.33 -10.09 -24.90
N THR A 53 23.49 -9.03 -24.09
CA THR A 53 24.73 -8.23 -24.07
C THR A 53 25.81 -8.84 -23.17
N GLY A 54 25.42 -9.67 -22.21
CA GLY A 54 26.31 -10.14 -21.14
C GLY A 54 26.68 -9.04 -20.13
N ASN A 55 26.12 -7.83 -20.25
CA ASN A 55 26.46 -6.71 -19.37
C ASN A 55 25.72 -6.81 -18.03
N GLN A 56 26.44 -7.27 -17.01
CA GLN A 56 25.91 -7.43 -15.67
C GLN A 56 25.79 -6.12 -14.88
N ASP A 57 26.29 -4.99 -15.39
CA ASP A 57 26.17 -3.67 -14.71
C ASP A 57 24.80 -3.01 -14.90
N ILE A 58 23.92 -3.62 -15.72
CA ILE A 58 22.54 -3.15 -15.90
C ILE A 58 21.68 -3.49 -14.69
N CYS A 59 21.92 -4.65 -14.07
CA CYS A 59 21.23 -5.12 -12.87
C CYS A 59 22.28 -5.34 -11.77
N TYR A 60 22.31 -4.47 -10.77
CA TYR A 60 23.32 -4.46 -9.70
C TYR A 60 23.16 -5.61 -8.69
N TYR A 61 23.47 -6.83 -9.12
CA TYR A 61 23.38 -8.01 -8.26
C TYR A 61 24.49 -8.06 -7.21
N ASN A 62 24.14 -8.55 -6.03
CA ASN A 62 25.12 -9.04 -5.07
C ASN A 62 25.37 -10.53 -5.31
N PHE A 63 26.36 -10.86 -6.15
CA PHE A 63 26.67 -12.24 -6.54
C PHE A 63 27.09 -13.14 -5.37
N LEU A 64 27.56 -12.58 -4.25
CA LEU A 64 27.89 -13.37 -3.06
C LEU A 64 26.64 -13.99 -2.41
N CYS A 65 25.50 -13.29 -2.50
CA CYS A 65 24.24 -13.71 -1.87
C CYS A 65 23.20 -14.20 -2.90
N ALA A 66 23.46 -14.06 -4.20
CA ALA A 66 22.53 -14.41 -5.25
C ALA A 66 22.55 -15.92 -5.50
N HIS A 67 21.44 -16.59 -5.24
CA HIS A 67 21.27 -17.99 -5.57
C HIS A 67 20.47 -18.13 -6.86
N PRO A 68 21.11 -18.55 -7.96
CA PRO A 68 20.43 -18.66 -9.24
C PRO A 68 19.52 -19.88 -9.28
N LEU A 69 18.38 -19.75 -9.96
CA LEU A 69 17.52 -20.87 -10.32
C LEU A 69 17.00 -20.66 -11.75
N GLY A 70 17.44 -21.52 -12.67
CA GLY A 70 17.11 -21.39 -14.09
C GLY A 70 17.60 -20.07 -14.67
N VAL A 71 16.69 -19.27 -15.23
CA VAL A 71 16.99 -17.97 -15.87
C VAL A 71 17.12 -16.81 -14.88
N LEU A 72 16.84 -17.03 -13.59
CA LEU A 72 16.82 -15.98 -12.58
C LEU A 72 18.10 -16.03 -11.76
N SER A 73 18.91 -14.98 -11.82
CA SER A 73 20.18 -14.89 -11.08
C SER A 73 20.01 -14.76 -9.56
N ALA A 74 18.88 -14.25 -9.08
CA ALA A 74 18.62 -13.96 -7.66
C ALA A 74 17.26 -14.51 -7.19
N PHE A 75 17.02 -15.82 -7.38
CA PHE A 75 15.73 -16.46 -7.06
C PHE A 75 15.37 -16.40 -5.58
N ASN A 76 16.37 -16.49 -4.69
CA ASN A 76 16.18 -16.39 -3.25
C ASN A 76 15.48 -15.09 -2.81
N ASN A 77 15.73 -13.98 -3.51
CA ASN A 77 15.11 -12.69 -3.18
C ASN A 77 13.64 -12.59 -3.63
N ILE A 78 13.24 -13.40 -4.61
CA ILE A 78 11.83 -13.54 -5.00
C ILE A 78 11.10 -14.35 -3.93
N LEU A 79 11.73 -15.44 -3.48
CA LEU A 79 11.17 -16.31 -2.44
C LEU A 79 11.00 -15.57 -1.10
N SER A 80 11.94 -14.71 -0.72
CA SER A 80 11.79 -13.88 0.48
C SER A 80 10.61 -12.90 0.39
N ASN A 81 10.28 -12.41 -0.80
CA ASN A 81 9.19 -11.47 -1.02
C ASN A 81 7.81 -12.14 -1.23
N LEU A 82 7.79 -13.44 -1.50
CA LEU A 82 6.56 -14.23 -1.53
C LEU A 82 5.79 -14.14 -0.19
N GLY A 83 6.50 -13.96 0.92
CA GLY A 83 5.89 -13.75 2.24
C GLY A 83 4.92 -12.58 2.28
N HIS A 84 5.26 -11.44 1.66
CA HIS A 84 4.37 -10.27 1.59
C HIS A 84 3.08 -10.59 0.82
N VAL A 85 3.19 -11.31 -0.29
CA VAL A 85 2.03 -11.72 -1.10
C VAL A 85 1.12 -12.66 -0.32
N LEU A 86 1.69 -13.66 0.36
CA LEU A 86 0.93 -14.62 1.16
C LEU A 86 0.26 -13.96 2.36
N LEU A 87 0.96 -13.06 3.07
CA LEU A 87 0.42 -12.32 4.21
C LEU A 87 -0.67 -11.34 3.76
N GLY A 88 -0.49 -10.65 2.63
CA GLY A 88 -1.51 -9.80 2.04
C GLY A 88 -2.76 -10.58 1.64
N PHE A 89 -2.60 -11.75 1.03
CA PHE A 89 -3.71 -12.64 0.69
C PHE A 89 -4.45 -13.14 1.93
N LEU A 90 -3.71 -13.61 2.94
CA LEU A 90 -4.28 -14.03 4.23
C LEU A 90 -5.07 -12.89 4.88
N PHE A 91 -4.52 -11.67 4.86
CA PHE A 91 -5.19 -10.50 5.40
C PHE A 91 -6.50 -10.20 4.66
N LEU A 92 -6.52 -10.29 3.32
CA LEU A 92 -7.76 -10.13 2.55
C LEU A 92 -8.81 -11.18 2.91
N LEU A 93 -8.42 -12.45 3.11
CA LEU A 93 -9.34 -13.51 3.56
C LEU A 93 -9.94 -13.21 4.93
N ILE A 94 -9.11 -12.74 5.88
CA ILE A 94 -9.58 -12.35 7.21
C ILE A 94 -10.59 -11.19 7.11
N VAL A 95 -10.29 -10.17 6.29
CA VAL A 95 -11.19 -9.02 6.07
C VAL A 95 -12.49 -9.48 5.42
N LEU A 96 -12.44 -10.39 4.44
CA LEU A 96 -13.60 -10.97 3.78
C LEU A 96 -14.50 -11.73 4.74
N CYS A 97 -13.94 -12.63 5.55
CA CYS A 97 -14.69 -13.36 6.56
C CYS A 97 -15.38 -12.41 7.55
N ARG A 98 -14.68 -11.35 7.98
CA ARG A 98 -15.24 -10.35 8.89
C ARG A 98 -16.32 -9.48 8.24
N ASP A 99 -16.20 -9.14 6.95
CA ASP A 99 -17.23 -8.40 6.20
C ASP A 99 -18.49 -9.27 6.04
N ILE A 100 -18.35 -10.53 5.64
CA ILE A 100 -19.48 -11.48 5.52
C ILE A 100 -20.21 -11.65 6.85
N LEU A 101 -19.47 -11.92 7.93
CA LEU A 101 -20.07 -12.09 9.26
C LEU A 101 -20.81 -10.83 9.71
N HIS A 102 -20.22 -9.65 9.47
CA HIS A 102 -20.86 -8.39 9.81
C HIS A 102 -22.13 -8.13 8.99
N ARG A 103 -22.12 -8.45 7.69
CA ARG A 103 -23.31 -8.33 6.84
C ARG A 103 -24.45 -9.24 7.29
N ARG A 104 -24.14 -10.49 7.65
CA ARG A 104 -25.14 -11.41 8.23
C ARG A 104 -25.75 -10.88 9.53
N ALA A 105 -24.93 -10.34 10.43
CA ALA A 105 -25.42 -9.73 11.67
C ALA A 105 -26.33 -8.51 11.41
N LEU A 106 -26.00 -7.71 10.39
CA LEU A 106 -26.83 -6.58 9.96
C LEU A 106 -28.16 -7.01 9.32
N GLU A 107 -28.16 -8.09 8.54
CA GLU A 107 -29.37 -8.68 7.97
C GLU A 107 -30.29 -9.26 9.05
N ALA A 108 -29.71 -9.87 10.08
CA ALA A 108 -30.42 -10.36 11.26
C ALA A 108 -30.96 -9.25 12.18
N LYS A 109 -30.73 -7.97 11.84
CA LYS A 109 -31.09 -6.78 12.65
C LYS A 109 -30.60 -6.88 14.10
N ASP A 110 -29.45 -7.49 14.32
CA ASP A 110 -28.87 -7.62 15.65
C ASP A 110 -28.65 -6.23 16.27
N LEU A 111 -29.13 -6.05 17.50
CA LEU A 111 -29.10 -4.78 18.24
C LEU A 111 -27.66 -4.32 18.44
N PHE A 112 -26.72 -5.25 18.66
CA PHE A 112 -25.30 -4.93 18.79
C PHE A 112 -24.66 -4.45 17.48
N ALA A 113 -25.12 -4.95 16.33
CA ALA A 113 -24.59 -4.56 15.02
C ALA A 113 -25.20 -3.24 14.50
N THR A 114 -26.41 -2.92 14.92
CA THR A 114 -27.13 -1.70 14.50
C THR A 114 -26.97 -0.55 15.49
N GLU A 115 -27.03 -0.81 16.80
CA GLU A 115 -27.04 0.22 17.84
C GLU A 115 -25.71 0.38 18.59
N TYR A 116 -24.76 -0.57 18.53
CA TYR A 116 -23.47 -0.48 19.23
C TYR A 116 -22.24 -0.61 18.30
N GLY A 117 -21.07 -0.14 18.74
CA GLY A 117 -19.77 -0.31 18.06
C GLY A 117 -19.35 0.78 17.07
N ILE A 118 -18.03 0.82 16.80
CA ILE A 118 -17.40 1.75 15.83
C ILE A 118 -17.78 1.33 14.40
N PRO A 119 -18.18 2.27 13.52
CA PRO A 119 -18.45 1.98 12.11
C PRO A 119 -17.30 1.20 11.46
N LYS A 120 -17.60 0.01 10.93
CA LYS A 120 -16.58 -0.82 10.28
C LYS A 120 -16.30 -0.32 8.86
N HIS A 121 -15.03 -0.08 8.56
CA HIS A 121 -14.56 0.41 7.27
C HIS A 121 -13.74 -0.65 6.54
N PHE A 122 -14.43 -1.63 5.95
CA PHE A 122 -13.77 -2.76 5.28
C PHE A 122 -12.99 -2.37 4.02
N GLY A 123 -13.45 -1.37 3.26
CA GLY A 123 -12.78 -0.96 2.01
C GLY A 123 -11.34 -0.48 2.17
N LEU A 124 -11.02 0.20 3.28
CA LEU A 124 -9.64 0.60 3.58
C LEU A 124 -8.77 -0.61 3.94
N PHE A 125 -9.30 -1.57 4.69
CA PHE A 125 -8.59 -2.81 4.99
C PHE A 125 -8.34 -3.67 3.74
N TYR A 126 -9.32 -3.77 2.84
CA TYR A 126 -9.06 -4.40 1.53
C TYR A 126 -7.98 -3.65 0.75
N ALA A 127 -7.95 -2.32 0.82
CA ALA A 127 -6.92 -1.55 0.14
C ALA A 127 -5.52 -1.79 0.71
N MET A 128 -5.39 -1.87 2.04
CA MET A 128 -4.13 -2.23 2.71
C MET A 128 -3.65 -3.63 2.32
N GLY A 129 -4.56 -4.62 2.21
CA GLY A 129 -4.20 -5.98 1.80
C GLY A 129 -3.70 -6.06 0.36
N ILE A 130 -4.37 -5.36 -0.57
CA ILE A 130 -3.92 -5.28 -1.97
C ILE A 130 -2.57 -4.56 -2.06
N ALA A 131 -2.40 -3.46 -1.32
CA ALA A 131 -1.13 -2.74 -1.29
C ALA A 131 0.03 -3.65 -0.80
N LEU A 132 -0.20 -4.45 0.24
CA LEU A 132 0.79 -5.40 0.76
C LEU A 132 1.12 -6.52 -0.24
N MET A 133 0.13 -7.04 -0.98
CA MET A 133 0.40 -8.00 -2.05
C MET A 133 1.20 -7.38 -3.18
N MET A 134 0.86 -6.15 -3.56
CA MET A 134 1.51 -5.45 -4.66
C MET A 134 2.96 -5.08 -4.32
N GLU A 135 3.22 -4.68 -3.07
CA GLU A 135 4.57 -4.51 -2.55
C GLU A 135 5.41 -5.78 -2.72
N GLY A 136 4.88 -6.95 -2.36
CA GLY A 136 5.58 -8.21 -2.57
C GLY A 136 5.93 -8.50 -4.03
N VAL A 137 5.04 -8.16 -4.96
CA VAL A 137 5.28 -8.32 -6.40
C VAL A 137 6.31 -7.31 -6.91
N LEU A 138 6.20 -6.03 -6.54
CA LEU A 138 7.14 -4.98 -6.98
C LEU A 138 8.54 -5.18 -6.39
N SER A 139 8.62 -5.60 -5.13
CA SER A 139 9.89 -5.91 -4.47
C SER A 139 10.55 -7.13 -5.10
N ALA A 140 9.78 -8.17 -5.41
CA ALA A 140 10.30 -9.30 -6.19
C ALA A 140 10.82 -8.86 -7.57
N CYS A 141 10.08 -8.02 -8.29
CA CYS A 141 10.51 -7.45 -9.57
C CYS A 141 11.79 -6.62 -9.45
N TYR A 142 11.94 -5.81 -8.39
CA TYR A 142 13.17 -5.09 -8.09
C TYR A 142 14.34 -6.05 -7.91
N HIS A 143 14.18 -7.11 -7.13
CA HIS A 143 15.27 -8.05 -6.93
C HIS A 143 15.58 -8.96 -8.12
N VAL A 144 14.62 -9.15 -9.04
CA VAL A 144 14.90 -9.80 -10.33
C VAL A 144 15.89 -8.99 -11.14
N CYS A 145 15.78 -7.66 -11.18
CA CYS A 145 16.79 -6.79 -11.79
C CYS A 145 16.96 -5.51 -10.97
N PRO A 146 17.92 -5.49 -10.01
CA PRO A 146 18.11 -4.34 -9.13
C PRO A 146 18.69 -3.15 -9.90
N ASN A 147 17.89 -2.10 -10.06
CA ASN A 147 18.28 -0.83 -10.66
C ASN A 147 17.45 0.33 -10.08
N TYR A 148 17.85 1.56 -10.35
CA TYR A 148 17.19 2.76 -9.81
C TYR A 148 15.72 2.87 -10.21
N SER A 149 15.35 2.49 -11.43
CA SER A 149 13.97 2.57 -11.90
C SER A 149 13.08 1.59 -11.14
N ASN A 150 13.49 0.33 -11.01
CA ASN A 150 12.73 -0.68 -10.26
C ASN A 150 12.67 -0.35 -8.75
N PHE A 151 13.74 0.23 -8.19
CA PHE A 151 13.77 0.69 -6.80
C PHE A 151 12.69 1.74 -6.50
N GLN A 152 12.45 2.67 -7.42
CA GLN A 152 11.40 3.69 -7.25
C GLN A 152 10.00 3.07 -7.21
N PHE A 153 9.73 2.06 -8.05
CA PHE A 153 8.43 1.40 -8.06
C PHE A 153 8.16 0.64 -6.76
N ASP A 154 9.15 -0.08 -6.24
CA ASP A 154 9.08 -0.74 -4.93
C ASP A 154 8.80 0.28 -3.81
N THR A 155 9.64 1.31 -3.73
CA THR A 155 9.55 2.37 -2.72
C THR A 155 8.20 3.10 -2.76
N SER A 156 7.58 3.25 -3.94
CA SER A 156 6.28 3.92 -4.06
C SER A 156 5.15 3.17 -3.35
N PHE A 157 5.18 1.83 -3.37
CA PHE A 157 4.19 1.01 -2.66
C PHE A 157 4.47 0.93 -1.16
N MET A 158 5.73 1.00 -0.73
CA MET A 158 6.07 1.22 0.69
C MET A 158 5.40 2.49 1.23
N TYR A 159 5.50 3.62 0.51
CA TYR A 159 4.84 4.88 0.90
C TYR A 159 3.32 4.79 0.85
N MET A 160 2.75 4.06 -0.11
CA MET A 160 1.31 3.80 -0.17
C MET A 160 0.83 3.01 1.05
N ILE A 161 1.54 1.94 1.44
CA ILE A 161 1.21 1.14 2.63
C ILE A 161 1.30 2.03 3.88
N ALA A 162 2.39 2.77 4.05
CA ALA A 162 2.57 3.68 5.17
C ALA A 162 1.43 4.70 5.25
N GLY A 163 1.08 5.33 4.13
CA GLY A 163 -0.03 6.28 4.03
C GLY A 163 -1.38 5.66 4.39
N LEU A 164 -1.69 4.47 3.87
CA LEU A 164 -2.94 3.76 4.19
C LEU A 164 -3.00 3.35 5.67
N CYS A 165 -1.89 2.91 6.27
CA CYS A 165 -1.77 2.66 7.70
C CYS A 165 -2.03 3.93 8.52
N MET A 166 -1.43 5.06 8.14
CA MET A 166 -1.64 6.34 8.79
C MET A 166 -3.08 6.83 8.72
N LEU A 167 -3.72 6.74 7.54
CA LEU A 167 -5.15 7.03 7.40
C LEU A 167 -6.00 6.14 8.31
N LYS A 168 -5.64 4.85 8.41
CA LYS A 168 -6.39 3.90 9.22
C LYS A 168 -6.29 4.23 10.71
N LEU A 169 -5.08 4.55 11.19
CA LEU A 169 -4.86 5.01 12.56
C LEU A 169 -5.63 6.29 12.86
N TYR A 170 -5.54 7.28 11.95
CA TYR A 170 -6.23 8.55 12.09
C TYR A 170 -7.76 8.38 12.15
N GLN A 171 -8.34 7.57 11.26
CA GLN A 171 -9.79 7.27 11.27
C GLN A 171 -10.24 6.56 12.56
N THR A 172 -9.39 5.74 13.17
CA THR A 172 -9.72 5.07 14.43
C THR A 172 -9.71 6.04 15.61
N ARG A 173 -8.89 7.10 15.58
CA ARG A 173 -8.88 8.16 16.61
C ARG A 173 -9.94 9.23 16.41
N HIS A 174 -10.22 9.61 15.16
CA HIS A 174 -11.17 10.65 14.80
C HIS A 174 -12.27 10.08 13.88
N PRO A 175 -13.22 9.28 14.41
CA PRO A 175 -14.24 8.60 13.60
C PRO A 175 -15.18 9.57 12.86
N ASP A 176 -15.28 10.80 13.34
CA ASP A 176 -16.06 11.91 12.81
C ASP A 176 -15.41 12.56 11.57
N ILE A 177 -14.08 12.50 11.46
CA ILE A 177 -13.30 13.05 10.35
C ILE A 177 -12.89 11.93 9.40
N ASN A 178 -13.32 12.02 8.15
CA ASN A 178 -12.97 11.02 7.14
C ASN A 178 -12.46 11.71 5.87
N ALA A 179 -11.17 11.55 5.58
CA ALA A 179 -10.56 11.99 4.33
C ALA A 179 -11.30 11.39 3.12
N SER A 180 -11.39 12.13 2.01
CA SER A 180 -11.87 11.54 0.76
C SER A 180 -10.77 10.65 0.17
N ALA A 181 -11.16 9.54 -0.47
CA ALA A 181 -10.20 8.65 -1.12
C ALA A 181 -9.31 9.42 -2.11
N TYR A 182 -9.92 10.28 -2.92
CA TYR A 182 -9.21 11.10 -3.90
C TYR A 182 -8.19 12.04 -3.25
N SER A 183 -8.56 12.76 -2.18
CA SER A 183 -7.63 13.64 -1.48
C SER A 183 -6.48 12.85 -0.84
N ALA A 184 -6.79 11.68 -0.28
CA ALA A 184 -5.78 10.85 0.36
C ALA A 184 -4.77 10.28 -0.64
N TYR A 185 -5.24 9.67 -1.74
CA TYR A 185 -4.33 9.19 -2.80
C TYR A 185 -3.59 10.34 -3.50
N ALA A 186 -4.21 11.51 -3.65
CA ALA A 186 -3.50 12.69 -4.15
C ALA A 186 -2.36 13.11 -3.21
N SER A 187 -2.59 13.08 -1.89
CA SER A 187 -1.52 13.36 -0.92
C SER A 187 -0.38 12.34 -1.00
N PHE A 188 -0.69 11.05 -1.21
CA PHE A 188 0.32 10.01 -1.40
C PHE A 188 1.11 10.24 -2.69
N ALA A 189 0.43 10.61 -3.77
CA ALA A 189 1.08 10.94 -5.04
C ALA A 189 2.06 12.11 -4.91
N VAL A 190 1.73 13.14 -4.12
CA VAL A 190 2.66 14.26 -3.84
C VAL A 190 3.90 13.77 -3.09
N VAL A 191 3.73 12.94 -2.05
CA VAL A 191 4.86 12.37 -1.31
C VAL A 191 5.75 11.52 -2.22
N ILE A 192 5.15 10.64 -3.03
CA ILE A 192 5.87 9.80 -4.00
C ILE A 192 6.60 10.67 -5.03
N MET A 193 5.97 11.73 -5.55
CA MET A 193 6.60 12.64 -6.50
C MET A 193 7.83 13.33 -5.90
N VAL A 194 7.74 13.81 -4.66
CA VAL A 194 8.90 14.39 -3.94
C VAL A 194 10.01 13.35 -3.79
N THR A 195 9.68 12.10 -3.43
CA THR A 195 10.65 11.01 -3.36
C THR A 195 11.33 10.78 -4.72
N VAL A 196 10.56 10.73 -5.81
CA VAL A 196 11.11 10.56 -7.17
C VAL A 196 12.06 11.69 -7.53
N LEU A 197 11.70 12.95 -7.24
CA LEU A 197 12.59 14.10 -7.45
C LEU A 197 13.88 13.97 -6.63
N GLY A 198 13.77 13.48 -5.39
CA GLY A 198 14.92 13.17 -4.54
C GLY A 198 15.85 12.11 -5.13
N VAL A 199 15.30 11.00 -5.64
CA VAL A 199 16.10 9.93 -6.25
C VAL A 199 16.76 10.38 -7.55
N VAL A 200 16.06 11.18 -8.37
CA VAL A 200 16.56 11.60 -9.70
C VAL A 200 17.57 12.76 -9.59
N PHE A 201 17.27 13.78 -8.80
CA PHE A 201 18.06 15.01 -8.73
C PHE A 201 18.92 15.13 -7.47
N GLY A 202 18.47 14.57 -6.34
CA GLY A 202 19.07 14.74 -5.02
C GLY A 202 19.90 13.55 -4.52
N LYS A 203 20.43 12.70 -5.42
CA LYS A 203 21.14 11.47 -5.02
C LYS A 203 22.32 11.72 -4.07
N ASN A 204 23.04 12.83 -4.24
CA ASN A 204 24.20 13.20 -3.42
C ASN A 204 23.86 14.21 -2.31
N ASP A 205 22.61 14.69 -2.26
CA ASP A 205 22.15 15.73 -1.36
C ASP A 205 21.63 15.12 -0.05
N VAL A 206 22.54 14.77 0.85
CA VAL A 206 22.19 14.19 2.17
C VAL A 206 21.21 15.09 2.94
N TRP A 207 21.33 16.41 2.80
CA TRP A 207 20.44 17.38 3.45
C TRP A 207 18.97 17.19 3.04
N PHE A 208 18.71 16.86 1.76
CA PHE A 208 17.35 16.64 1.26
C PHE A 208 16.71 15.45 1.97
N TRP A 209 17.44 14.33 2.05
CA TRP A 209 16.95 13.11 2.70
C TRP A 209 16.75 13.30 4.20
N VAL A 210 17.64 14.01 4.88
CA VAL A 210 17.50 14.32 6.32
C VAL A 210 16.24 15.16 6.58
N ILE A 211 16.04 16.24 5.82
CA ILE A 211 14.86 17.11 5.98
C ILE A 211 13.59 16.34 5.64
N PHE A 212 13.58 15.59 4.54
CA PHE A 212 12.43 14.82 4.11
C PHE A 212 12.05 13.74 5.13
N SER A 213 13.02 12.99 5.66
CA SER A 213 12.80 12.00 6.70
C SER A 213 12.29 12.63 8.00
N ALA A 214 12.85 13.77 8.41
CA ALA A 214 12.38 14.50 9.59
C ALA A 214 10.91 14.94 9.43
N ILE A 215 10.56 15.54 8.29
CA ILE A 215 9.18 15.93 7.98
C ILE A 215 8.26 14.71 7.96
N HIS A 216 8.66 13.62 7.32
CA HIS A 216 7.86 12.40 7.24
C HIS A 216 7.57 11.79 8.62
N VAL A 217 8.59 11.71 9.48
CA VAL A 217 8.45 11.22 10.86
C VAL A 217 7.59 12.16 11.69
N LEU A 218 7.83 13.47 11.65
CA LEU A 218 7.05 14.45 12.42
C LEU A 218 5.58 14.49 11.98
N ALA A 219 5.32 14.44 10.67
CA ALA A 219 3.96 14.38 10.13
C ALA A 219 3.26 13.07 10.57
N SER A 220 3.98 11.94 10.52
CA SER A 220 3.45 10.66 10.98
C SER A 220 3.15 10.69 12.48
N LEU A 221 4.04 11.28 13.29
CA LEU A 221 3.84 11.45 14.73
C LEU A 221 2.63 12.34 15.02
N ALA A 222 2.50 13.49 14.35
CA ALA A 222 1.38 14.42 14.53
C ALA A 222 0.03 13.81 14.12
N LEU A 223 0.01 12.99 13.07
CA LEU A 223 -1.19 12.21 12.68
C LEU A 223 -1.45 11.03 13.62
N SER A 224 -0.42 10.60 14.38
CA SER A 224 -0.50 9.51 15.34
C SER A 224 -0.83 9.96 16.78
N THR A 225 -0.88 11.25 17.07
CA THR A 225 -1.34 11.79 18.35
C THR A 225 -2.81 12.16 18.24
#